data_AF-A0A956U0K6-F1
#
_entry.id   AF-A0A956U0K6-F1
#
_cell.length_a   1.000
_cell.length_b   1.000
_cell.length_c   1.000
_cell.angle_alpha   90.00
_cell.angle_beta   90.00
_cell.angle_gamma   90.00
#
_symmetry.space_group_name_H-M   'P 1'
#
loop_
_entity.id
_entity.type
_entity.pdbx_description
1 polymer ?
#
loop_
_entity_poly.entity_id
_entity_poly.type
_entity_poly.pdbx_seq_one_letter_code
_entity_poly.pdbx_strand_id
1 'polypeptide(L)' 'MHREMSGFTATQKENGFHVNFHNDVEEFDVSISDLNEFANRYAKEMLEGKKPELSKKEEVLFSLWEMVLIPSDIVH' A
#
# COMPACT_ATOMS: atom_id res chain seq x y z
N MET A 1 2.03 0.30 -20.90
CA MET A 1 0.85 -0.44 -20.40
C MET A 1 0.20 0.43 -19.34
N HIS A 2 -0.96 1.01 -19.63
CA HIS A 2 -1.75 1.74 -18.66
C HIS A 2 -2.41 0.71 -17.73
N ARG A 3 -1.89 0.56 -16.51
CA ARG A 3 -2.61 -0.13 -15.44
C ARG A 3 -3.74 0.80 -15.03
N GLU A 4 -4.95 0.55 -15.51
CA GLU A 4 -6.13 0.88 -14.72
C GLU A 4 -6.02 -0.01 -13.48
N MET A 5 -5.35 0.49 -12.43
CA MET A 5 -5.51 -0.11 -11.11
C MET A 5 -6.98 0.07 -10.79
N SER A 6 -7.74 -1.02 -10.81
CA SER A 6 -9.01 -1.12 -10.10
C SER A 6 -8.78 -0.46 -8.74
N GLY A 7 -9.35 0.72 -8.55
CA GLY A 7 -9.09 1.54 -7.39
C GLY A 7 -9.43 0.79 -6.12
N PHE A 8 -8.89 1.26 -5.00
CA PHE A 8 -9.30 0.78 -3.69
C PHE A 8 -9.61 1.96 -2.79
N THR A 9 -10.50 1.73 -1.83
CA THR A 9 -10.75 2.67 -0.73
C THR A 9 -10.08 2.08 0.51
N ALA A 10 -9.25 2.88 1.17
CA ALA A 10 -8.67 2.53 2.45
C ALA A 10 -9.27 3.39 3.56
N THR A 11 -9.88 2.74 4.55
CA THR A 11 -10.48 3.40 5.71
C THR A 11 -9.58 3.21 6.92
N GLN A 12 -9.16 4.30 7.56
CA GLN A 12 -8.34 4.23 8.76
C GLN A 12 -9.12 3.58 9.93
N LYS A 13 -8.46 2.65 10.62
CA LYS A 13 -8.89 2.00 11.87
C LYS A 13 -7.85 2.31 12.97
N GLU A 14 -8.16 1.94 14.22
CA GLU A 14 -7.29 2.17 15.37
C GLU A 14 -5.85 1.67 15.17
N ASN A 15 -5.68 0.51 14.52
CA ASN A 15 -4.38 -0.16 14.35
C ASN A 15 -3.94 -0.30 12.88
N GLY A 16 -4.52 0.48 11.95
CA GLY A 16 -4.17 0.40 10.54
C GLY A 16 -5.28 0.84 9.60
N PHE A 17 -5.52 0.06 8.54
CA PHE A 17 -6.46 0.37 7.47
C PHE A 17 -7.29 -0.85 7.08
N HIS A 18 -8.53 -0.61 6.70
CA HIS A 18 -9.38 -1.57 6.02
C HIS A 18 -9.48 -1.20 4.54
N VAL A 19 -9.15 -2.15 3.66
CA VAL A 19 -9.04 -1.93 2.22
C VAL A 19 -10.16 -2.66 1.50
N ASN A 20 -10.88 -1.93 0.66
CA ASN A 20 -11.93 -2.44 -0.23
C ASN A 20 -11.61 -2.10 -1.68
N PHE A 21 -11.53 -3.10 -2.56
CA PHE A 21 -11.35 -2.86 -3.99
C PHE A 21 -12.68 -2.47 -4.65
N HIS A 22 -12.64 -1.53 -5.60
CA HIS A 22 -13.87 -1.02 -6.25
C HIS A 22 -14.53 -2.02 -7.20
N ASN A 23 -13.75 -2.94 -7.76
CA ASN A 23 -14.21 -3.91 -8.77
C ASN A 23 -14.12 -5.37 -8.29
N ASP A 24 -13.86 -5.58 -7.00
CA ASP A 24 -13.66 -6.91 -6.42
C ASP A 24 -14.44 -7.00 -5.09
N VAL A 25 -14.87 -8.21 -4.72
CA VAL A 25 -15.48 -8.46 -3.40
C VAL A 25 -14.39 -8.68 -2.34
N GLU A 26 -13.14 -8.72 -2.78
CA GLU A 26 -11.97 -8.87 -1.93
C GLU A 26 -11.79 -7.62 -1.03
N GLU A 27 -11.78 -7.87 0.27
CA GLU A 27 -11.48 -6.90 1.31
C GLU A 27 -10.41 -7.47 2.24
N PHE A 28 -9.56 -6.61 2.77
CA PHE A 28 -8.57 -7.04 3.76
C PHE A 28 -8.16 -5.91 4.69
N ASP A 29 -7.75 -6.30 5.90
CA ASP A 29 -7.15 -5.38 6.85
C ASP A 29 -5.62 -5.36 6.67
N VAL A 30 -5.07 -4.17 6.84
CA VAL A 30 -3.64 -3.87 6.86
C VAL A 30 -3.33 -3.24 8.21
N SER A 31 -2.47 -3.86 9.01
CA SER A 31 -1.98 -3.24 10.23
C SER A 31 -0.85 -2.26 9.95
N ILE A 32 -0.59 -1.35 10.89
CA ILE A 32 0.63 -0.50 10.85
C ILE A 32 1.91 -1.37 10.88
N SER A 33 1.87 -2.53 11.55
CA SER A 33 3.00 -3.48 11.54
C SER A 33 3.27 -4.01 10.14
N ASP A 34 2.22 -4.43 9.42
CA ASP A 34 2.33 -4.93 8.05
C ASP A 34 2.95 -3.89 7.11
N LEU A 35 2.54 -2.62 7.26
CA LEU A 35 3.10 -1.50 6.48
C LEU A 35 4.59 -1.29 6.79
N ASN A 36 4.97 -1.32 8.07
CA ASN A 36 6.36 -1.14 8.47
C ASN A 36 7.26 -2.29 8.00
N GLU A 37 6.79 -3.54 8.12
CA GLU A 37 7.51 -4.70 7.63
C GLU A 37 7.69 -4.64 6.11
N PHE A 38 6.62 -4.30 5.40
CA PHE A 38 6.65 -4.09 3.95
C PHE A 38 7.66 -3.01 3.56
N ALA A 39 7.58 -1.82 4.17
CA ALA A 39 8.43 -0.68 3.87
C ALA A 39 9.91 -0.98 4.10
N ASN A 40 10.23 -1.63 5.23
CA ASN A 40 11.62 -2.01 5.55
C ASN A 40 12.17 -3.02 4.55
N ARG A 41 11.40 -4.05 4.19
CA ARG A 41 11.82 -5.04 3.19
C ARG A 41 12.00 -4.39 1.82
N TYR A 42 11.02 -3.61 1.38
CA TYR A 42 11.05 -2.93 0.08
C TYR A 42 12.24 -1.96 -0.03
N ALA A 43 12.46 -1.13 0.99
CA ALA A 43 13.60 -0.21 1.04
C ALA A 43 14.94 -0.96 0.99
N LYS A 44 15.08 -2.06 1.73
CA LYS A 44 16.29 -2.89 1.71
C LYS A 44 16.54 -3.47 0.31
N GLU A 45 15.52 -4.02 -0.34
CA GLU A 45 15.65 -4.60 -1.68
C GLU A 45 16.03 -3.53 -2.72
N MET A 46 15.43 -2.35 -2.63
CA MET A 46 15.78 -1.21 -3.49
C MET A 46 17.23 -0.74 -3.27
N LEU A 47 17.70 -0.68 -2.01
CA LEU A 47 19.09 -0.34 -1.68
C LEU A 47 20.10 -1.39 -2.19
N GLU A 48 19.69 -2.66 -2.26
CA GLU A 48 20.47 -3.74 -2.87
C GLU A 48 20.44 -3.69 -4.42
N GLY A 49 19.78 -2.69 -5.02
CA GLY A 49 19.65 -2.52 -6.46
C GLY A 49 18.67 -3.48 -7.12
N LYS A 50 17.84 -4.18 -6.33
CA LYS A 50 16.78 -5.06 -6.85
C LYS A 50 15.58 -4.22 -7.28
N LYS A 51 14.81 -4.78 -8.21
CA LYS A 51 13.48 -4.27 -8.57
C LYS A 51 12.46 -5.32 -8.14
N PRO A 52 11.97 -5.26 -6.88
CA PRO A 52 11.04 -6.26 -6.40
C PRO A 52 9.73 -6.19 -7.18
N GLU A 53 9.28 -7.35 -7.66
CA GLU A 53 7.95 -7.49 -8.24
C GLU A 53 6.94 -7.53 -7.11
N LEU A 54 5.94 -6.64 -7.16
CA LEU A 54 4.92 -6.53 -6.13
C LEU A 54 3.70 -7.36 -6.50
N SER A 55 3.18 -8.13 -5.54
CA SER A 55 1.84 -8.71 -5.64
C SER A 55 0.76 -7.62 -5.56
N LYS A 56 -0.47 -7.94 -5.96
CA LYS A 56 -1.64 -7.03 -5.86
C LYS A 56 -1.80 -6.44 -4.45
N LYS A 57 -1.59 -7.25 -3.40
CA LYS A 57 -1.64 -6.80 -2.00
C LYS A 57 -0.47 -5.87 -1.65
N GLU A 58 0.73 -6.18 -2.13
CA GLU A 58 1.91 -5.34 -1.91
C GLU A 58 1.86 -4.01 -2.65
N GLU A 59 1.18 -3.95 -3.80
CA GLU A 59 0.90 -2.68 -4.50
C GLU A 59 -0.03 -1.77 -3.67
N VAL A 60 -0.99 -2.35 -2.96
CA VAL A 60 -1.82 -1.61 -1.99
C VAL A 60 -0.96 -1.13 -0.82
N LEU A 61 -0.13 -2.01 -0.23
CA LEU A 61 0.76 -1.62 0.88
C LEU A 61 1.72 -0.51 0.47
N PHE A 62 2.26 -0.57 -0.75
CA PHE A 62 3.09 0.47 -1.31
C PHE A 62 2.33 1.80 -1.45
N SER A 63 1.13 1.77 -2.02
CA SER A 63 0.28 2.96 -2.18
C SER A 63 -0.10 3.58 -0.84
N LEU A 64 -0.46 2.76 0.16
CA LEU A 64 -0.77 3.21 1.52
C LEU A 64 0.45 3.81 2.21
N TRP A 65 1.62 3.19 2.04
CA TRP A 65 2.87 3.70 2.59
C TRP A 65 3.24 5.06 1.98
N GLU A 66 3.10 5.23 0.66
CA GLU A 66 3.30 6.52 0.00
C GLU A 66 2.36 7.60 0.56
N MET A 67 1.08 7.27 0.79
CA MET A 67 0.11 8.20 1.40
C MET A 67 0.47 8.57 2.84
N VAL A 68 0.94 7.62 3.66
CA VAL A 68 1.32 7.87 5.07
C VAL A 68 2.60 8.71 5.17
N LEU A 69 3.49 8.62 4.18
CA LEU A 69 4.73 9.40 4.12
C LEU A 69 4.53 10.84 3.62
N ILE A 70 3.41 11.14 2.98
CA ILE A 70 3.10 12.49 2.51
C ILE A 70 2.31 13.20 3.60
N PRO A 71 2.83 14.30 4.19
CA PRO A 71 2.08 15.07 5.18
C PRO A 71 0.73 15.50 4.62
N SER A 72 -0.27 15.63 5.50
CA SER A 72 -1.69 15.96 5.23
C SER A 72 -1.99 17.19 4.35
N ASP A 73 -0.97 17.86 3.84
CA ASP A 73 -1.04 19.13 3.12
C ASP A 73 -0.94 18.96 1.60
N ILE A 74 -0.87 17.74 1.07
CA ILE A 74 -0.89 17.48 -0.37
C ILE A 74 -2.24 16.89 -0.77
N VAL A 75 -2.99 17.65 -1.56
CA VAL A 75 -4.20 17.18 -2.23
C VAL A 75 -3.79 16.19 -3.33
N HIS A 76 -4.31 14.96 -3.24
CA HIS A 76 -4.15 13.91 -4.24
C HIS A 76 -5.28 13.96 -5.29
#